data_AF-R5ZS91-F1
#
_entry.id   AF-R5ZS91-F1
#
_cell.length_a   1.000
_cell.length_b   1.000
_cell.length_c   1.000
_cell.angle_alpha   90.00
_cell.angle_beta   90.00
_cell.angle_gamma   90.00
#
_symmetry.space_group_name_H-M   'P 1'
#
loop_
_entity.id
_entity.type
_entity.pdbx_description
1 polymer ?
#
loop_
_entity_poly.entity_id
_entity_poly.type
_entity_poly.pdbx_seq_one_letter_code
_entity_poly.pdbx_strand_id
1 'polypeptide(L)' 'MINFDEEIQKFQPSLEVEDAEDAIYNNDVPDITDLISQILSGKNTDK' A
#
# COMPACT_ATOMS: atom_id res chain seq x y z
N MET A 1 12.45 29.26 1.61
CA MET A 1 12.13 28.26 0.57
C MET A 1 13.08 27.10 0.80
N ILE A 2 12.59 25.85 0.81
CA ILE A 2 13.44 24.67 1.08
C ILE A 2 14.43 24.46 -0.09
N ASN A 3 15.62 23.94 0.19
CA ASN A 3 16.62 23.62 -0.82
C ASN A 3 16.44 22.17 -1.30
N PHE A 4 15.87 22.00 -2.49
CA PHE A 4 15.58 20.67 -3.04
C PHE A 4 16.85 19.83 -3.30
N ASP A 5 17.96 20.47 -3.67
CA ASP A 5 19.22 19.74 -3.96
C ASP A 5 19.81 19.12 -2.68
N GLU A 6 19.73 19.85 -1.56
CA GLU A 6 20.18 19.34 -0.26
C GLU A 6 19.28 18.22 0.28
N GLU A 7 17.96 18.31 0.10
CA GLU A 7 17.03 17.30 0.58
C GLU A 7 17.13 15.99 -0.22
N ILE A 8 17.35 16.08 -1.55
CA ILE A 8 17.60 14.90 -2.39
C ILE A 8 18.89 14.18 -1.95
N GLN A 9 19.94 14.91 -1.57
CA GLN A 9 21.20 14.31 -1.09
C GLN A 9 21.05 13.63 0.28
N LYS A 10 20.16 14.13 1.13
CA LYS A 10 19.85 13.55 2.44
C LYS A 10 18.90 12.35 2.34
N PHE A 11 18.28 12.14 1.18
CA PHE A 11 17.41 11.00 0.98
C PHE A 11 18.20 9.71 1.12
N GLN A 12 17.77 8.86 2.05
CA GLN A 12 18.29 7.52 2.25
C GLN A 12 17.11 6.56 2.14
N PRO A 13 17.21 5.50 1.31
CA PRO A 13 16.21 4.45 1.28
C PRO A 13 16.02 3.86 2.68
N SER A 14 14.78 3.67 3.11
CA SER A 14 14.48 3.00 4.37
C SER A 14 14.29 1.52 4.10
N LEU A 15 15.30 0.70 4.44
CA LEU A 15 15.25 -0.76 4.28
C LEU A 15 14.07 -1.38 5.04
N GLU A 16 13.72 -0.80 6.21
CA GLU A 16 12.57 -1.21 7.01
C GLU A 16 11.23 -0.99 6.30
N VAL A 17 11.14 0.00 5.42
CA VAL A 17 9.93 0.28 4.63
C VAL A 17 9.81 -0.73 3.50
N GLU A 18 10.91 -1.06 2.83
CA GLU A 18 10.94 -2.07 1.77
C GLU A 18 10.54 -3.46 2.32
N ASP A 19 11.14 -3.87 3.45
CA ASP A 19 10.80 -5.12 4.13
C ASP A 19 9.33 -5.14 4.62
N ALA A 20 8.82 -4.00 5.09
CA ALA A 20 7.43 -3.88 5.53
C ALA A 20 6.45 -3.89 4.36
N GLU A 21 6.78 -3.24 3.23
CA GLU A 21 6.00 -3.27 2.00
C GLU A 21 5.88 -4.72 1.49
N ASP A 22 6.99 -5.44 1.41
CA ASP A 22 6.98 -6.85 1.02
C ASP A 22 6.16 -7.69 2.01
N ALA A 23 6.25 -7.47 3.32
CA ALA A 23 5.45 -8.18 4.30
C ALA A 23 3.95 -7.84 4.22
N ILE A 24 3.58 -6.64 3.77
CA ILE A 24 2.19 -6.20 3.60
C ILE A 24 1.61 -6.74 2.29
N TYR A 25 2.35 -6.65 1.18
CA TYR A 25 1.92 -7.14 -0.14
C TYR A 25 1.90 -8.67 -0.24
N ASN A 26 2.86 -9.35 0.41
CA ASN A 26 2.95 -10.82 0.38
C ASN A 26 2.08 -11.51 1.44
N ASN A 27 1.48 -10.77 2.37
CA ASN A 27 0.47 -11.32 3.27
C ASN A 27 -0.91 -11.21 2.62
N ASP A 28 -1.63 -12.33 2.59
CA ASP A 28 -3.01 -12.45 2.11
C ASP A 28 -4.01 -11.85 3.12
N VAL A 29 -3.68 -10.67 3.67
CA VAL A 29 -4.55 -9.92 4.58
C VAL A 29 -5.50 -9.12 3.70
N PRO A 30 -6.82 -9.36 3.78
CA PRO A 30 -7.79 -8.67 2.95
C PRO A 30 -7.73 -7.16 3.23
N ASP A 31 -7.48 -6.38 2.19
CA ASP A 31 -7.36 -4.94 2.30
C ASP A 31 -8.75 -4.24 2.17
N ILE A 32 -8.76 -2.92 2.33
CA ILE A 32 -10.00 -2.14 2.19
C ILE A 32 -10.55 -2.23 0.76
N THR A 33 -9.70 -2.39 -0.24
CA THR A 33 -10.08 -2.59 -1.65
C THR A 33 -10.81 -3.92 -1.82
N ASP A 34 -10.35 -4.99 -1.18
CA ASP A 34 -10.99 -6.31 -1.17
C ASP A 34 -12.36 -6.25 -0.51
N LEU A 35 -12.48 -5.57 0.63
CA LEU A 35 -13.75 -5.31 1.31
C LEU A 35 -14.73 -4.55 0.41
N ILE A 36 -14.26 -3.48 -0.25
CA ILE A 36 -15.07 -2.71 -1.19
C ILE A 36 -15.48 -3.58 -2.38
N SER A 37 -14.56 -4.37 -2.94
CA SER A 37 -14.82 -5.29 -4.04
C SER A 37 -15.85 -6.35 -3.66
N GLN A 38 -15.78 -6.91 -2.45
CA GLN A 38 -16.77 -7.86 -1.93
C GLN A 38 -18.15 -7.23 -1.76
N ILE A 39 -18.23 -5.99 -1.26
CA ILE A 39 -19.49 -5.25 -1.12
C ILE A 39 -20.08 -4.91 -2.49
N LEU A 40 -19.24 -4.52 -3.46
CA LEU A 40 -19.66 -4.22 -4.83
C LEU A 40 -20.07 -5.49 -5.59
N SER A 41 -19.37 -6.62 -5.36
CA SER A 41 -19.65 -7.92 -5.96
C SER A 41 -20.86 -8.62 -5.33
N GLY A 42 -21.15 -8.33 -4.06
CA GLY A 42 -22.27 -8.89 -3.27
C GLY A 42 -23.67 -8.46 -3.71
N LYS A 43 -23.82 -7.76 -4.84
CA LYS A 43 -25.14 -7.43 -5.45
C LYS A 43 -25.55 -8.30 -6.63
N ASN A 44 -24.79 -9.34 -7.00
CA ASN A 44 -25.11 -10.22 -8.15
C ASN A 44 -25.22 -11.71 -7.77
N THR A 45 -25.81 -12.05 -6.62
CA THR A 45 -26.26 -13.42 -6.34
C THR A 45 -27.68 -13.44 -5.78
N ASP A 46 -28.60 -12.81 -6.51
CA ASP A 46 -29.99 -13.30 -6.55
C ASP A 46 -30.03 -14.47 -7.54
N LYS A 47 -29.72 -15.70 -7.07
CA LYS A 47 -30.36 -16.94 -7.54
C LYS A 47 -30.09 -18.14 -6.64
#